data_AF-A0A8K0DGS2-F1
#
_entry.id   AF-A0A8K0DGS2-F1
#
_cell.length_a   1.000
_cell.length_b   1.000
_cell.length_c   1.000
_cell.angle_alpha   90.00
_cell.angle_beta   90.00
_cell.angle_gamma   90.00
#
_symmetry.space_group_name_H-M   'P 1'
#
loop_
_entity.id
_entity.type
_entity.pdbx_description
1 polymer ?
#
loop_
_entity_poly.entity_id
_entity_poly.type
_entity_poly.pdbx_seq_one_letter_code
_entity_poly.pdbx_strand_id
1 'polypeptide(L)'
;MKGRTFSILGIECEAEIGIDTDFLNKAFKENHYPNDDKLKCYFKCLNIKLGVMNEKGDVNDDRLKYVASHFSDASTEEEIVVECGNIEGADLCETAFKLMACVKNATLD
;
A
#
# COMPACT_ATOMS: atom_id res chain seq x y z
N MET A 1 -13.60 11.34 -10.21
CA MET A 1 -13.16 11.60 -8.82
C MET A 1 -12.17 10.56 -8.30
N LYS A 2 -12.09 9.36 -8.89
CA LYS A 2 -11.01 8.39 -8.63
C LYS A 2 -9.66 9.00 -9.07
N GLY A 3 -8.67 9.08 -8.18
CA GLY A 3 -7.27 9.41 -8.52
C GLY A 3 -6.63 10.63 -7.84
N ARG A 4 -7.35 11.73 -7.60
CA ARG A 4 -6.70 12.99 -7.16
C ARG A 4 -6.12 12.91 -5.73
N THR A 5 -6.83 12.28 -4.80
CA THR A 5 -6.39 12.15 -3.40
C THR A 5 -5.18 11.24 -3.28
N PHE A 6 -5.19 10.08 -3.96
CA PHE A 6 -4.05 9.14 -3.96
C PHE A 6 -2.78 9.80 -4.52
N SER A 7 -2.90 10.62 -5.58
CA SER A 7 -1.75 11.35 -6.13
C SER A 7 -1.16 12.38 -5.17
N ILE A 8 -1.99 13.11 -4.41
CA ILE A 8 -1.49 14.09 -3.43
C ILE A 8 -0.74 13.39 -2.29
N LEU A 9 -1.32 12.31 -1.75
CA LEU A 9 -0.68 11.52 -0.69
C LEU A 9 0.64 10.90 -1.16
N GLY A 10 0.71 10.48 -2.43
CA GLY A 10 1.95 10.02 -3.04
C GLY A 10 3.06 11.08 -2.98
N ILE A 11 2.76 12.31 -3.39
CA ILE A 11 3.73 13.42 -3.37
C ILE A 11 4.18 13.75 -1.94
N GLU A 12 3.26 13.75 -0.98
CA GLU A 12 3.61 13.98 0.44
C GLU A 12 4.54 12.90 0.97
N CYS A 13 4.22 11.63 0.74
CA CYS A 13 5.04 10.51 1.19
C CYS A 13 6.40 10.46 0.47
N GLU A 14 6.47 10.88 -0.79
CA GLU A 14 7.73 11.07 -1.50
C GLU A 14 8.64 12.05 -0.77
N ALA A 15 8.10 13.22 -0.43
CA ALA A 15 8.83 14.28 0.27
C ALA A 15 9.23 13.88 1.70
N GLU A 16 8.35 13.22 2.45
CA GLU A 16 8.61 12.77 3.83
C GLU A 16 9.73 11.73 3.90
N ILE A 17 9.76 10.79 2.95
CA ILE A 17 10.75 9.70 2.92
C ILE A 17 12.04 10.13 2.21
N GLY A 18 11.97 11.12 1.32
CA GLY A 18 13.09 11.49 0.45
C GLY A 18 13.48 10.34 -0.47
N ILE A 19 12.47 9.63 -0.98
CA ILE A 19 12.63 8.58 -2.00
C ILE A 19 12.73 9.23 -3.38
N ASP A 20 13.54 8.61 -4.25
CA ASP A 20 13.75 9.11 -5.60
C ASP A 20 12.48 8.92 -6.46
N THR A 21 12.00 10.01 -7.07
CA THR A 21 10.78 10.01 -7.87
C THR A 21 10.91 9.15 -9.13
N ASP A 22 12.08 9.11 -9.77
CA ASP A 22 12.29 8.27 -10.96
C ASP A 22 12.29 6.78 -10.60
N PHE A 23 12.87 6.42 -9.47
CA PHE A 23 12.80 5.09 -8.90
C PHE A 23 11.34 4.66 -8.64
N LEU A 24 10.53 5.50 -7.99
CA LEU A 24 9.10 5.18 -7.76
C LEU A 24 8.33 5.07 -9.06
N ASN A 25 8.50 6.02 -9.98
CA ASN A 25 7.86 6.01 -11.28
C ASN A 25 8.15 4.71 -12.03
N LYS A 26 9.41 4.26 -12.00
CA LYS A 26 9.80 2.98 -12.58
C LYS A 26 9.13 1.81 -11.88
N ALA A 27 9.19 1.75 -10.54
CA ALA A 27 8.62 0.67 -9.75
C ALA A 27 7.11 0.49 -10.00
N PHE A 28 6.35 1.59 -10.00
CA PHE A 28 4.92 1.57 -10.30
C PHE A 28 4.62 1.23 -11.76
N LYS A 29 5.37 1.80 -12.72
CA LYS A 29 5.18 1.53 -14.15
C LYS A 29 5.44 0.07 -14.50
N GLU A 30 6.46 -0.54 -13.90
CA GLU A 30 6.84 -1.93 -14.14
C GLU A 30 6.05 -2.91 -13.24
N ASN A 31 5.22 -2.40 -12.32
CA ASN A 31 4.59 -3.18 -11.25
C ASN A 31 5.61 -4.08 -10.53
N HIS A 32 6.82 -3.56 -10.32
CA HIS A 32 7.93 -4.26 -9.69
C HIS A 32 8.40 -3.45 -8.50
N TYR A 33 8.30 -4.03 -7.30
CA TYR A 33 8.63 -3.37 -6.05
C TYR A 33 9.86 -4.06 -5.44
N PRO A 34 11.07 -3.51 -5.63
CA PRO A 34 12.29 -4.06 -5.04
C PRO A 34 12.23 -4.04 -3.51
N ASN A 35 13.01 -4.92 -2.89
CA ASN A 35 13.21 -4.92 -1.44
C ASN A 35 14.09 -3.72 -1.02
N ASP A 36 13.51 -2.53 -1.00
CA ASP A 36 14.18 -1.25 -0.70
C ASP A 36 13.52 -0.59 0.53
N ASP A 37 14.33 -0.15 1.49
CA ASP A 37 13.82 0.35 2.77
C ASP A 37 13.02 1.65 2.64
N LYS A 38 13.42 2.54 1.70
CA LYS A 38 12.64 3.74 1.43
C LYS A 38 11.31 3.40 0.77
N LEU A 39 11.28 2.41 -0.13
CA LEU A 39 10.05 1.96 -0.76
C LEU A 39 9.07 1.36 0.25
N LYS A 40 9.56 0.52 1.16
CA LYS A 40 8.75 -0.02 2.26
C LYS A 40 8.15 1.09 3.10
N CYS A 41 8.97 2.06 3.50
CA CYS A 41 8.51 3.18 4.32
C CYS A 41 7.62 4.17 3.56
N TYR A 42 7.76 4.26 2.24
CA TYR A 42 6.82 4.98 1.37
C TYR A 42 5.44 4.33 1.41
N PHE A 43 5.36 3.00 1.28
CA PHE A 43 4.09 2.29 1.45
C PHE A 43 3.53 2.41 2.86
N LYS A 44 4.38 2.42 3.90
CA LYS A 44 3.94 2.72 5.28
C LYS A 44 3.23 4.06 5.35
N CYS A 45 3.85 5.11 4.82
CA CYS A 45 3.30 6.45 4.81
C CYS A 45 1.93 6.50 4.11
N LEU A 46 1.83 5.89 2.93
CA LEU A 46 0.56 5.81 2.19
C LEU A 46 -0.52 5.08 2.99
N ASN A 47 -0.21 3.90 3.52
CA ASN A 47 -1.18 3.10 4.27
C ASN A 47 -1.67 3.82 5.52
N ILE A 48 -0.79 4.53 6.24
CA ILE A 48 -1.17 5.33 7.40
C ILE A 48 -2.06 6.50 7.01
N LYS A 49 -1.66 7.30 6.01
CA LYS A 49 -2.46 8.47 5.58
C LYS A 49 -3.80 8.09 4.96
N LEU A 50 -3.88 6.93 4.32
CA LEU A 50 -5.14 6.36 3.82
C LEU A 50 -5.99 5.73 4.94
N GLY A 51 -5.43 5.54 6.12
CA GLY A 51 -6.07 4.88 7.26
C GLY A 51 -6.22 3.37 7.09
N VAL A 52 -5.52 2.78 6.11
CA VAL A 52 -5.46 1.32 5.92
C VAL A 52 -4.66 0.68 7.05
N MET A 53 -3.63 1.35 7.54
CA MET A 53 -2.82 0.90 8.67
C MET A 53 -2.76 2.01 9.72
N ASN A 54 -2.67 1.67 11.00
CA ASN A 54 -2.42 2.65 12.06
C ASN A 54 -0.92 2.75 12.43
N GLU A 55 -0.57 3.65 13.35
CA GLU A 55 0.82 3.85 13.82
C GLU A 55 1.40 2.66 14.61
N LYS A 56 0.59 1.63 14.90
CA LYS A 56 1.02 0.38 15.53
C LYS A 56 1.18 -0.76 14.54
N GLY A 57 0.75 -0.57 13.29
CA GLY A 57 0.80 -1.61 12.25
C GLY A 57 -0.51 -2.38 12.09
N ASP A 58 -1.55 -2.09 12.88
CA ASP A 58 -2.83 -2.78 12.75
C ASP A 58 -3.53 -2.32 11.47
N VAL A 59 -4.00 -3.27 10.67
CA VAL A 59 -4.76 -3.01 9.45
C VAL A 59 -6.23 -2.76 9.78
N ASN A 60 -6.83 -1.78 9.10
CA ASN A 60 -8.25 -1.51 9.16
C ASN A 60 -8.93 -2.14 7.93
N ASP A 61 -9.62 -3.24 8.15
CA ASP A 61 -10.31 -4.03 7.12
C ASP A 61 -11.26 -3.19 6.25
N ASP A 62 -12.06 -2.31 6.86
CA ASP A 62 -13.00 -1.45 6.12
C ASP A 62 -12.26 -0.48 5.18
N ARG A 63 -11.12 0.05 5.65
CA ARG A 63 -10.29 0.96 4.84
C ARG A 63 -9.51 0.21 3.79
N LEU A 64 -9.01 -0.99 4.09
CA LEU A 64 -8.38 -1.88 3.13
C LEU A 64 -9.37 -2.22 1.99
N LYS A 65 -10.58 -2.66 2.34
CA LYS A 65 -11.67 -2.93 1.39
C LYS A 65 -11.98 -1.70 0.53
N TYR A 66 -12.16 -0.54 1.16
CA TYR A 66 -12.43 0.70 0.46
C TYR A 66 -11.33 1.08 -0.53
N VAL A 67 -10.06 0.98 -0.13
CA VAL A 67 -8.92 1.28 -1.01
C VAL A 67 -8.84 0.25 -2.13
N ALA A 68 -8.98 -1.05 -1.84
CA ALA A 68 -9.00 -2.13 -2.82
C ALA A 68 -10.07 -1.91 -3.90
N SER A 69 -11.27 -1.44 -3.54
CA SER A 69 -12.37 -1.13 -4.49
C SER A 69 -12.04 -0.10 -5.58
N HIS A 70 -10.94 0.64 -5.42
CA HIS A 70 -10.47 1.57 -6.44
C HIS A 70 -9.63 0.90 -7.52
N PHE A 71 -9.15 -0.32 -7.26
CA PHE A 71 -8.18 -1.06 -8.08
C PHE A 71 -8.64 -2.48 -8.42
N SER A 72 -9.60 -3.05 -7.68
CA SER A 72 -10.19 -4.38 -7.90
C SER A 72 -11.73 -4.33 -7.92
N ASP A 73 -12.36 -5.45 -8.21
CA ASP A 73 -13.80 -5.69 -8.11
C ASP A 73 -14.21 -6.23 -6.72
N ALA A 74 -15.51 -6.08 -6.40
CA ALA A 74 -16.04 -6.28 -5.05
C ALA A 74 -15.88 -7.70 -4.49
N SER A 75 -15.91 -8.74 -5.33
CA SER A 75 -15.64 -10.13 -4.92
C SER A 75 -14.20 -10.26 -4.39
N THR A 76 -13.26 -9.63 -5.08
CA THR A 76 -11.83 -9.66 -4.77
C THR A 76 -11.51 -8.83 -3.52
N GLU A 77 -12.27 -7.76 -3.26
CA GLU A 77 -12.10 -6.94 -2.06
C GLU A 77 -12.32 -7.72 -0.75
N GLU A 78 -13.25 -8.66 -0.70
CA GLU A 78 -13.51 -9.49 0.49
C GLU A 78 -12.41 -10.52 0.72
N GLU A 79 -11.93 -11.13 -0.36
CA GLU A 79 -10.80 -12.08 -0.33
C GLU A 79 -9.52 -11.37 0.12
N ILE A 80 -9.25 -10.16 -0.38
CA ILE A 80 -8.12 -9.32 0.07
C ILE A 80 -8.13 -9.10 1.58
N VAL A 81 -9.28 -8.80 2.17
CA VAL A 81 -9.36 -8.57 3.63
C VAL A 81 -9.05 -9.85 4.40
N VAL A 82 -9.63 -10.98 3.97
CA VAL A 82 -9.41 -12.28 4.62
C VAL A 82 -7.96 -12.71 4.54
N GLU A 83 -7.31 -12.53 3.39
CA GLU A 83 -5.93 -12.97 3.16
C GLU A 83 -4.88 -12.01 3.72
N CYS A 84 -5.13 -10.70 3.62
CA CYS A 84 -4.11 -9.68 3.87
C CYS A 84 -4.34 -8.83 5.13
N GLY A 85 -5.51 -8.92 5.79
CA GLY A 85 -5.87 -8.08 6.94
C GLY A 85 -5.04 -8.31 8.20
N ASN A 86 -4.33 -9.44 8.32
CA ASN A 86 -3.55 -9.79 9.52
C ASN A 86 -2.06 -9.98 9.21
N ILE A 87 -1.48 -9.06 8.42
CA ILE A 87 -0.08 -9.12 8.03
C ILE A 87 0.82 -8.41 9.04
N GLU A 88 1.94 -9.05 9.38
CA GLU A 88 2.98 -8.48 10.23
C GLU A 88 4.39 -8.62 9.62
N GLY A 89 5.15 -7.53 9.69
CA GLY A 89 6.56 -7.42 9.33
C GLY A 89 7.48 -7.36 10.53
N ALA A 90 8.78 -7.20 10.28
CA ALA A 90 9.75 -6.97 11.36
C ALA A 90 9.62 -5.56 11.97
N ASP A 91 9.08 -4.62 11.20
CA ASP A 91 8.73 -3.26 11.60
C ASP A 91 7.53 -2.78 10.77
N LEU A 92 7.08 -1.53 11.00
CA LEU A 92 5.92 -0.96 10.30
C LEU A 92 6.14 -0.79 8.79
N CYS A 93 7.37 -0.53 8.34
CA CYS A 93 7.68 -0.43 6.92
C CYS A 93 7.59 -1.80 6.25
N GLU A 94 8.15 -2.83 6.87
CA GLU A 94 8.03 -4.22 6.45
C GLU A 94 6.58 -4.70 6.45
N THR A 95 5.79 -4.36 7.48
CA THR A 95 4.36 -4.69 7.54
C THR A 95 3.62 -4.11 6.33
N ALA A 96 3.80 -2.80 6.06
CA ALA A 96 3.15 -2.15 4.94
C ALA A 96 3.58 -2.71 3.57
N PHE A 97 4.86 -3.09 3.44
CA PHE A 97 5.37 -3.69 2.20
C PHE A 97 4.79 -5.09 1.96
N LYS A 98 4.73 -5.93 3.00
CA LYS A 98 4.09 -7.25 2.92
C LYS A 98 2.60 -7.14 2.62
N LEU A 99 1.90 -6.18 3.23
CA LEU A 99 0.50 -5.91 2.92
C LEU A 99 0.33 -5.61 1.43
N MET A 100 1.18 -4.74 0.87
CA MET A 100 1.12 -4.43 -0.54
C MET A 100 1.42 -5.64 -1.43
N ALA A 101 2.42 -6.45 -1.08
CA ALA A 101 2.72 -7.68 -1.81
C ALA A 101 1.54 -8.67 -1.80
N CYS A 102 0.85 -8.82 -0.66
CA CYS A 102 -0.32 -9.68 -0.53
C CYS A 102 -1.47 -9.21 -1.41
N VAL A 103 -1.87 -7.94 -1.28
CA VAL A 103 -2.97 -7.37 -2.09
C VAL A 103 -2.66 -7.51 -3.58
N LYS A 104 -1.42 -7.21 -4.00
CA LYS A 104 -1.00 -7.39 -5.39
C LYS A 104 -1.19 -8.84 -5.85
N ASN A 105 -0.77 -9.81 -5.05
CA ASN A 105 -0.91 -11.23 -5.41
C ASN A 105 -2.38 -11.64 -5.49
N ALA A 106 -3.21 -11.22 -4.55
CA ALA A 106 -4.66 -11.51 -4.53
C ALA A 106 -5.42 -10.87 -5.71
N THR A 107 -4.90 -9.80 -6.32
CA THR A 107 -5.50 -9.16 -7.51
C THR A 107 -4.95 -9.66 -8.86
N LEU A 108 -4.00 -10.58 -8.87
CA LEU A 108 -3.37 -11.10 -10.09
C LEU A 108 -3.91 -12.47 -10.54
N ASP A 109 -4.93 -13.01 -9.85
CA ASP A 109 -5.68 -14.22 -10.24
C ASP A 109 -6.84 -13.94 -11.21
#